data_AF-A0A372IS23-F1
#
_entry.id   AF-A0A372IS23-F1
#
_cell.length_a   1.000
_cell.length_b   1.000
_cell.length_c   1.000
_cell.angle_alpha   90.00
_cell.angle_beta   90.00
_cell.angle_gamma   90.00
#
_symmetry.space_group_name_H-M   'P 1'
#
loop_
_entity.id
_entity.type
_entity.pdbx_description
1 polymer ?
#
loop_
_entity_poly.entity_id
_entity_poly.type
_entity_poly.pdbx_seq_one_letter_code
_entity_poly.pdbx_strand_id
1 'polypeptide(L)'
;MLLCFLTAGIVASAYADAALLLEEPFGGFGAMNPTGHAAVYLTDVCAASLTELRPCHPGEAGVVISRYHHVGGYDWIAIPLIPYLYAVENVNEIPETASPRLELHLRDAYRRKYLMSIAPDDPKREIPRGEWIQLVGSSYDRRIWGFEVATTAEQDRQLIEQFNQGGNKAHFNLLFRNCANFSETVMNFYYPHAVHRNFIVDVGIMTPKQIARSLVKYDRHHDEMDMRTFVIPQVPGSIPRSKSVDGVIESLVKSKKYVLPLALLHPVVAGSLVAAYIVDGRFHTDPKAVVYEPESGLDPGESRETAPGASHPSAGTGQGMVESSATAPPDTSTESNGQGSGVRVMRTGSRE
;
A
#
# COMPACT_ATOMS: atom_id res chain seq x y z
N MET A 1 -5.03 -60.26 8.39
CA MET A 1 -5.44 -58.92 7.94
C MET A 1 -4.99 -57.91 8.99
N LEU A 2 -3.80 -57.33 8.82
CA LEU A 2 -3.31 -56.24 9.66
C LEU A 2 -3.38 -54.98 8.78
N LEU A 3 -4.34 -54.10 9.08
CA LEU A 3 -4.61 -52.90 8.30
C LEU A 3 -3.68 -51.79 8.84
N CYS A 4 -2.60 -51.51 8.12
CA CYS A 4 -1.78 -50.32 8.35
C CYS A 4 -2.54 -49.09 7.83
N PHE A 5 -3.07 -48.27 8.74
CA PHE A 5 -3.55 -46.94 8.40
C PHE A 5 -2.35 -46.01 8.23
N LEU A 6 -1.98 -45.73 6.98
CA LEU A 6 -1.15 -44.61 6.58
C LEU A 6 -1.99 -43.33 6.72
N THR A 7 -1.90 -42.64 7.86
CA THR A 7 -2.35 -41.25 7.97
C THR A 7 -1.30 -40.37 7.31
N ALA A 8 -1.46 -40.11 6.02
CA ALA A 8 -0.78 -39.01 5.35
C ALA A 8 -1.28 -37.71 5.98
N GLY A 9 -0.47 -37.10 6.83
CA GLY A 9 -0.75 -35.77 7.36
C GLY A 9 -0.80 -34.79 6.21
N ILE A 10 -1.96 -34.18 5.99
CA ILE A 10 -2.07 -32.95 5.22
C ILE A 10 -1.28 -31.93 6.03
N VAL A 11 -0.06 -31.61 5.58
CA VAL A 11 0.65 -30.45 6.07
C VAL A 11 -0.18 -29.27 5.59
N ALA A 12 -1.02 -28.72 6.47
CA ALA A 12 -1.59 -27.41 6.25
C ALA A 12 -0.41 -26.45 6.18
N SER A 13 0.00 -26.10 4.97
CA SER A 13 0.92 -25.00 4.77
C SER A 13 0.23 -23.78 5.36
N ALA A 14 0.72 -23.28 6.49
CA ALA A 14 0.37 -21.96 6.94
C ALA A 14 0.82 -21.02 5.82
N TYR A 15 -0.14 -20.44 5.11
CA TYR A 15 0.14 -19.43 4.11
C TYR A 15 0.63 -18.20 4.86
N ALA A 16 1.81 -17.74 4.50
CA ALA A 16 2.31 -16.43 4.85
C ALA A 16 2.11 -15.54 3.63
N ASP A 17 2.15 -14.22 3.83
CA ASP A 17 1.95 -13.26 2.76
C ASP A 17 2.98 -12.13 2.89
N ALA A 18 3.42 -11.62 1.74
CA ALA A 18 4.22 -10.41 1.64
C ALA A 18 3.45 -9.38 0.82
N ALA A 19 3.48 -8.12 1.22
CA ALA A 19 2.83 -7.05 0.48
C ALA A 19 3.78 -5.89 0.19
N LEU A 20 3.86 -5.49 -1.08
CA LEU A 20 4.43 -4.19 -1.42
C LEU A 20 3.46 -3.09 -0.97
N LEU A 21 3.92 -2.23 -0.08
CA LEU A 21 3.21 -1.01 0.30
C LEU A 21 3.65 0.14 -0.61
N LEU A 22 2.78 0.52 -1.54
CA LEU A 22 2.94 1.70 -2.39
C LEU A 22 2.32 2.91 -1.71
N GLU A 23 3.17 3.81 -1.26
CA GLU A 23 2.78 4.92 -0.41
C GLU A 23 2.73 6.24 -1.16
N GLU A 24 1.57 6.90 -1.12
CA GLU A 24 1.37 8.16 -1.81
C GLU A 24 2.32 9.27 -1.32
N PRO A 25 2.85 10.13 -2.21
CA PRO A 25 3.59 11.32 -1.80
C PRO A 25 2.73 12.28 -0.97
N PHE A 26 3.35 12.93 0.02
CA PHE A 26 2.70 13.88 0.92
C PHE A 26 3.61 15.08 1.25
N GLY A 27 3.00 16.15 1.76
CA GLY A 27 3.70 17.36 2.20
C GLY A 27 4.49 18.10 1.11
N GLY A 28 5.39 18.99 1.54
CA GLY A 28 6.26 19.76 0.64
C GLY A 28 7.30 18.89 -0.09
N PHE A 29 7.70 17.77 0.51
CA PHE A 29 8.61 16.80 -0.10
C PHE A 29 7.95 16.09 -1.29
N GLY A 30 6.69 15.66 -1.16
CA GLY A 30 5.91 15.10 -2.26
C GLY A 30 5.65 16.07 -3.42
N ALA A 31 5.70 17.39 -3.18
CA ALA A 31 5.61 18.38 -4.25
C ALA A 31 6.90 18.52 -5.08
N MET A 32 8.05 18.10 -4.54
CA MET A 32 9.35 18.12 -5.22
C MET A 32 9.78 16.74 -5.74
N ASN A 33 9.37 15.67 -5.06
CA ASN A 33 9.59 14.29 -5.46
C ASN A 33 8.27 13.47 -5.30
N PRO A 34 7.38 13.48 -6.31
CA PRO A 34 6.06 12.86 -6.22
C PRO A 34 6.07 11.33 -6.45
N THR A 35 7.24 10.68 -6.37
CA THR A 35 7.37 9.23 -6.58
C THR A 35 6.84 8.39 -5.41
N GLY A 36 6.49 9.01 -4.28
CA GLY A 36 6.02 8.30 -3.08
C GLY A 36 7.12 7.56 -2.31
N HIS A 37 6.72 6.62 -1.47
CA HIS A 37 7.60 5.68 -0.76
C HIS A 37 7.19 4.24 -1.08
N ALA A 38 8.11 3.29 -0.86
CA ALA A 38 7.86 1.86 -1.00
C ALA A 38 8.36 1.18 0.26
N ALA A 39 7.56 0.27 0.82
CA ALA A 39 7.96 -0.61 1.91
C ALA A 39 7.43 -2.02 1.63
N VAL A 40 7.93 -3.01 2.36
CA VAL A 40 7.40 -4.38 2.29
C VAL A 40 6.84 -4.76 3.65
N TYR A 41 5.58 -5.15 3.67
CA TYR A 41 4.91 -5.75 4.81
C TYR A 41 5.02 -7.27 4.72
N LEU A 42 5.37 -7.94 5.82
CA LEU A 42 5.48 -9.38 5.93
C LEU A 42 4.57 -9.84 7.08
N THR A 43 3.64 -10.76 6.82
CA THR A 43 2.61 -11.15 7.79
C THR A 43 3.13 -12.16 8.82
N ASP A 44 4.06 -13.05 8.46
CA ASP A 44 4.63 -14.09 9.34
C ASP A 44 6.07 -13.80 9.81
N VAL A 45 6.59 -12.62 9.45
CA VAL A 45 7.89 -12.11 9.91
C VAL A 45 7.68 -10.92 10.83
N CYS A 46 8.37 -10.93 11.97
CA CYS A 46 8.26 -9.93 13.01
C CYS A 46 9.63 -9.33 13.35
N ALA A 47 9.64 -8.12 13.91
CA ALA A 47 10.85 -7.48 14.39
C ALA A 47 11.31 -8.08 15.73
N ALA A 48 12.55 -8.56 15.82
CA ALA A 48 13.23 -8.80 17.10
C ALA A 48 13.86 -7.50 17.62
N SER A 49 14.35 -6.66 16.71
CA SER A 49 14.81 -5.29 16.96
C SER A 49 14.61 -4.44 15.70
N LEU A 50 15.05 -3.18 15.71
CA LEU A 50 14.98 -2.30 14.53
C LEU A 50 15.73 -2.84 13.30
N THR A 51 16.64 -3.79 13.50
CA THR A 51 17.55 -4.30 12.46
C THR A 51 17.69 -5.82 12.51
N GLU A 52 16.77 -6.52 13.15
CA GLU A 52 16.79 -7.98 13.29
C GLU A 52 15.37 -8.52 13.15
N LEU A 53 15.23 -9.54 12.31
CA LEU A 53 13.95 -10.20 12.03
C LEU A 53 13.86 -11.53 12.78
N ARG A 54 12.64 -11.99 13.00
CA ARG A 54 12.33 -13.31 13.56
C ARG A 54 10.97 -13.78 13.03
N PRO A 55 10.64 -15.08 13.15
CA PRO A 55 9.27 -15.53 12.94
C PRO A 55 8.33 -14.82 13.92
N CYS A 56 7.10 -14.58 13.49
CA CYS A 56 6.06 -14.06 14.36
C CYS A 56 5.63 -15.07 15.42
N HIS A 57 5.22 -14.56 16.58
CA HIS A 57 4.46 -15.29 17.57
C HIS A 57 2.96 -15.20 17.25
N PRO A 58 2.14 -16.15 17.74
CA PRO A 58 0.70 -16.08 17.55
C PRO A 58 0.12 -14.74 18.02
N GLY A 59 -0.66 -14.10 17.15
CA GLY A 59 -1.31 -12.81 17.41
C GLY A 59 -0.49 -11.56 17.08
N GLU A 60 0.75 -11.72 16.58
CA GLU A 60 1.50 -10.57 16.06
C GLU A 60 1.09 -10.21 14.63
N ALA A 61 1.00 -8.91 14.35
CA ALA A 61 0.55 -8.39 13.05
C ALA A 61 1.67 -8.24 12.02
N GLY A 62 2.80 -8.92 12.19
CA GLY A 62 3.93 -8.83 11.28
C GLY A 62 4.73 -7.52 11.33
N VAL A 63 5.56 -7.32 10.31
CA VAL A 63 6.55 -6.23 10.25
C VAL A 63 6.56 -5.52 8.90
N VAL A 64 6.79 -4.22 8.94
CA VAL A 64 7.12 -3.43 7.75
C VAL A 64 8.61 -3.18 7.72
N ILE A 65 9.25 -3.57 6.61
CA ILE A 65 10.67 -3.31 6.34
C ILE A 65 10.82 -2.35 5.17
N SER A 66 11.72 -1.39 5.32
CA SER A 66 12.11 -0.52 4.22
C SER A 66 13.49 0.09 4.43
N ARG A 67 14.02 0.68 3.35
CA ARG A 67 15.24 1.49 3.35
C ARG A 67 14.88 2.96 3.42
N TYR A 68 15.49 3.66 4.38
CA TYR A 68 15.27 5.08 4.62
C TYR A 68 16.54 5.90 4.38
N HIS A 69 16.34 7.17 4.06
CA HIS A 69 17.44 8.14 3.97
C HIS A 69 17.79 8.66 5.37
N HIS A 70 19.06 8.60 5.76
CA HIS A 70 19.57 9.17 7.02
C HIS A 70 18.82 8.76 8.31
N VAL A 71 18.55 7.47 8.47
CA VAL A 71 17.97 6.93 9.72
C VAL A 71 18.97 5.97 10.37
N GLY A 72 19.49 6.35 11.55
CA GLY A 72 20.30 5.46 12.41
C GLY A 72 21.62 4.93 11.83
N GLY A 73 21.98 5.28 10.60
CA GLY A 73 23.14 4.67 9.90
C GLY A 73 22.86 3.26 9.39
N TYR A 74 21.60 2.82 9.36
CA TYR A 74 21.18 1.49 8.92
C TYR A 74 20.71 1.51 7.47
N ASP A 75 20.92 0.40 6.78
CA ASP A 75 20.49 0.20 5.40
C ASP A 75 19.00 -0.08 5.30
N TRP A 76 18.44 -0.77 6.27
CA TRP A 76 17.02 -1.04 6.40
C TRP A 76 16.60 -1.03 7.86
N ILE A 77 15.32 -0.72 8.10
CA ILE A 77 14.70 -0.70 9.42
C ILE A 77 13.44 -1.55 9.38
N ALA A 78 13.21 -2.30 10.46
CA ALA A 78 11.99 -3.04 10.75
C ALA A 78 11.15 -2.31 11.79
N ILE A 79 9.88 -2.05 11.46
CA ILE A 79 8.88 -1.48 12.38
C ILE A 79 7.65 -2.39 12.39
N PRO A 80 7.10 -2.78 13.57
CA PRO A 80 5.85 -3.53 13.62
C PRO A 80 4.71 -2.80 12.90
N LEU A 81 3.79 -3.54 12.26
CA LEU A 81 2.78 -2.98 11.37
C LEU A 81 1.95 -1.85 12.00
N ILE A 82 1.41 -2.08 13.20
CA ILE A 82 0.49 -1.11 13.85
C ILE A 82 1.21 0.22 14.15
N PRO A 83 2.40 0.24 14.78
CA PRO A 83 3.19 1.46 14.90
C PRO A 83 3.57 2.10 13.57
N TYR A 84 3.92 1.29 12.56
CA TYR A 84 4.26 1.80 11.24
C TYR A 84 3.12 2.62 10.63
N LEU A 85 1.89 2.11 10.74
CA LEU A 85 0.71 2.75 10.16
C LEU A 85 0.16 3.88 11.04
N TYR A 86 0.13 3.70 12.36
CA TYR A 86 -0.66 4.54 13.27
C TYR A 86 0.12 5.09 14.47
N ALA A 87 1.44 4.86 14.55
CA ALA A 87 2.29 5.34 15.66
C ALA A 87 1.82 4.95 17.08
N VAL A 88 0.94 3.96 17.18
CA VAL A 88 0.44 3.36 18.43
C VAL A 88 0.80 1.88 18.46
N GLU A 89 0.73 1.26 19.63
CA GLU A 89 1.10 -0.14 19.80
C GLU A 89 -0.10 -1.07 19.61
N ASN A 90 -1.30 -0.61 19.97
CA ASN A 90 -2.52 -1.40 19.91
C ASN A 90 -3.54 -0.81 18.95
N VAL A 91 -4.30 -1.68 18.30
CA VAL A 91 -5.37 -1.32 17.37
C VAL A 91 -6.43 -0.45 18.04
N ASN A 92 -6.75 -0.72 19.31
CA ASN A 92 -7.73 0.04 20.10
C ASN A 92 -7.29 1.48 20.40
N GLU A 93 -6.03 1.82 20.16
CA GLU A 93 -5.48 3.16 20.37
C GLU A 93 -5.44 3.97 19.06
N ILE A 94 -5.85 3.37 17.93
CA ILE A 94 -5.91 4.05 16.64
C ILE A 94 -6.98 5.15 16.73
N PRO A 95 -6.62 6.42 16.49
CA PRO A 95 -7.59 7.50 16.57
C PRO A 95 -8.54 7.46 15.37
N GLU A 96 -9.84 7.65 15.61
CA GLU A 96 -10.85 7.75 14.55
C GLU A 96 -10.59 8.93 13.62
N THR A 97 -10.08 10.05 14.16
CA THR A 97 -9.66 11.23 13.38
C THR A 97 -8.35 11.79 13.90
N ALA A 98 -7.56 12.38 13.00
CA ALA A 98 -6.26 12.94 13.34
C ALA A 98 -6.11 14.42 12.99
N SER A 99 -5.29 15.10 13.78
CA SER A 99 -4.80 16.45 13.50
C SER A 99 -3.27 16.43 13.45
N PRO A 100 -2.62 17.41 12.80
CA PRO A 100 -1.15 17.46 12.76
C PRO A 100 -0.51 17.46 14.16
N ARG A 101 -1.19 18.04 15.16
CA ARG A 101 -0.71 18.03 16.54
C ARG A 101 -0.80 16.65 17.19
N LEU A 102 -1.90 15.93 16.97
CA LEU A 102 -2.08 14.57 17.49
C LEU A 102 -1.07 13.60 16.86
N GLU A 103 -0.94 13.66 15.54
CA GLU A 103 0.04 12.87 14.79
C GLU A 103 1.47 13.05 15.33
N LEU A 104 1.92 14.31 15.48
CA LEU A 104 3.25 14.60 16.03
C LEU A 104 3.41 14.06 17.45
N HIS A 105 2.36 14.16 18.27
CA HIS A 105 2.40 13.65 19.64
C HIS A 105 2.53 12.14 19.69
N LEU A 106 1.73 11.40 18.92
CA LEU A 106 1.79 9.93 18.87
C LEU A 106 3.14 9.44 18.36
N ARG A 107 3.66 10.07 17.30
CA ARG A 107 4.98 9.76 16.74
C ARG A 107 6.10 10.01 17.75
N ASP A 108 6.08 11.14 18.47
CA ASP A 108 7.09 11.44 19.49
C ASP A 108 7.00 10.50 20.70
N ALA A 109 5.78 10.14 21.13
CA ALA A 109 5.57 9.17 22.20
C ALA A 109 6.19 7.81 21.85
N TYR A 110 5.92 7.29 20.66
CA TYR A 110 6.52 6.05 20.18
C TYR A 110 8.05 6.18 20.05
N ARG A 111 8.54 7.30 19.50
CA ARG A 111 9.98 7.56 19.36
C ARG A 111 10.71 7.51 20.70
N ARG A 112 10.18 8.20 21.72
CA ARG A 112 10.79 8.23 23.06
C ARG A 112 10.87 6.84 23.70
N LYS A 113 9.91 5.97 23.39
CA LYS A 113 9.87 4.61 23.91
C LYS A 113 10.79 3.64 23.16
N TYR A 114 10.85 3.73 21.82
CA TYR A 114 11.46 2.68 20.99
C TYR A 114 12.56 3.14 20.04
N LEU A 115 12.60 4.42 19.66
CA LEU A 115 13.45 4.92 18.58
C LEU A 115 14.55 5.87 19.05
N MET A 116 14.74 6.05 20.36
CA MET A 116 15.77 6.94 20.92
C MET A 116 17.19 6.63 20.43
N SER A 117 17.48 5.37 20.09
CA SER A 117 18.77 4.95 19.56
C SER A 117 19.07 5.50 18.15
N ILE A 118 18.04 5.80 17.37
CA ILE A 118 18.17 6.28 15.98
C ILE A 118 17.63 7.70 15.77
N ALA A 119 16.85 8.21 16.72
CA ALA A 119 16.25 9.53 16.74
C ALA A 119 16.30 10.11 18.17
N PRO A 120 17.49 10.48 18.67
CA PRO A 120 17.67 11.04 20.00
C PRO A 120 17.05 12.44 20.12
N ASP A 121 16.88 12.91 21.35
CA ASP A 121 16.37 14.25 21.63
C ASP A 121 17.28 15.36 21.05
N ASP A 122 16.66 16.43 20.56
CA ASP A 122 17.34 17.64 20.10
C ASP A 122 17.23 18.69 21.22
N PRO A 123 18.34 19.15 21.84
CA PRO A 123 18.27 20.10 22.95
C PRO A 123 17.66 21.46 22.55
N LYS A 124 17.50 21.73 21.25
CA LYS A 124 16.90 22.97 20.72
C LYS A 124 15.42 22.83 20.39
N ARG A 125 14.83 21.63 20.48
CA ARG A 125 13.46 21.34 20.05
C ARG A 125 12.80 20.29 20.91
N GLU A 126 11.50 20.42 21.10
CA GLU A 126 10.72 19.40 21.80
C GLU A 126 10.71 18.06 21.03
N ILE A 127 10.56 18.13 19.70
CA ILE A 127 10.59 16.96 18.80
C ILE A 127 11.78 17.12 17.83
N PRO A 128 12.70 16.14 17.75
CA PRO A 128 13.84 16.22 16.83
C PRO A 128 13.37 16.19 15.38
N ARG A 129 14.00 17.00 14.53
CA ARG A 129 13.80 16.88 13.07
C ARG A 129 14.49 15.63 12.54
N GLY A 130 14.02 15.13 11.40
CA GLY A 130 14.69 14.07 10.66
C GLY A 130 13.70 13.19 9.92
N GLU A 131 14.25 12.23 9.18
CA GLU A 131 13.46 11.30 8.37
C GLU A 131 12.86 10.15 9.19
N TRP A 132 13.18 10.05 10.50
CA TRP A 132 12.62 9.06 11.40
C TRP A 132 11.08 9.11 11.47
N ILE A 133 10.49 10.26 11.15
CA ILE A 133 9.04 10.45 11.10
C ILE A 133 8.37 9.53 10.06
N GLN A 134 9.12 9.08 9.03
CA GLN A 134 8.64 8.15 8.02
C GLN A 134 8.54 6.69 8.52
N LEU A 135 9.08 6.40 9.71
CA LEU A 135 9.06 5.05 10.29
C LEU A 135 7.73 4.71 10.97
N VAL A 136 6.94 5.72 11.33
CA VAL A 136 5.76 5.54 12.19
C VAL A 136 4.64 6.48 11.79
N GLY A 137 3.40 6.01 11.90
CA GLY A 137 2.23 6.83 11.58
C GLY A 137 2.06 7.15 10.09
N SER A 138 2.51 6.29 9.18
CA SER A 138 2.42 6.52 7.73
C SER A 138 0.99 6.77 7.25
N SER A 139 -0.03 6.16 7.86
CA SER A 139 -1.43 6.37 7.49
C SER A 139 -1.99 7.73 7.89
N TYR A 140 -1.28 8.56 8.67
CA TYR A 140 -1.69 9.94 8.91
C TYR A 140 -1.40 10.84 7.72
N ASP A 141 -0.27 10.60 7.07
CA ASP A 141 0.27 11.42 6.00
C ASP A 141 -0.30 11.06 4.62
N ARG A 142 -0.68 9.79 4.44
CA ARG A 142 -0.91 9.24 3.11
C ARG A 142 -1.78 8.01 3.05
N ARG A 143 -2.41 7.83 1.88
CA ARG A 143 -3.03 6.58 1.48
C ARG A 143 -1.93 5.61 1.02
N ILE A 144 -2.12 4.34 1.34
CA ILE A 144 -1.18 3.26 1.01
C ILE A 144 -1.93 2.18 0.25
N TRP A 145 -1.34 1.70 -0.84
CA TRP A 145 -1.87 0.59 -1.63
C TRP A 145 -0.98 -0.64 -1.41
N GLY A 146 -1.57 -1.73 -0.95
CA GLY A 146 -0.89 -3.00 -0.78
C GLY A 146 -1.04 -3.89 -2.01
N PHE A 147 0.07 -4.47 -2.48
CA PHE A 147 0.09 -5.53 -3.49
C PHE A 147 0.62 -6.80 -2.82
N GLU A 148 -0.32 -7.59 -2.33
CA GLU A 148 -0.10 -8.80 -1.54
C GLU A 148 0.15 -10.01 -2.43
N VAL A 149 1.12 -10.83 -2.05
CA VAL A 149 1.54 -12.04 -2.76
C VAL A 149 1.71 -13.16 -1.76
N ALA A 150 1.38 -14.39 -2.18
CA ALA A 150 1.56 -15.56 -1.35
C ALA A 150 3.04 -15.82 -1.05
N THR A 151 3.37 -16.17 0.18
CA THR A 151 4.68 -16.70 0.58
C THR A 151 4.51 -17.98 1.39
N THR A 152 5.64 -18.60 1.74
CA THR A 152 5.68 -19.79 2.59
C THR A 152 6.55 -19.53 3.81
N ALA A 153 6.24 -20.20 4.92
CA ALA A 153 7.05 -20.13 6.14
C ALA A 153 8.53 -20.54 5.93
N GLU A 154 8.83 -21.36 4.90
CA GLU A 154 10.22 -21.67 4.52
C GLU A 154 10.90 -20.48 3.85
N GLN A 155 10.23 -19.82 2.89
CA GLN A 155 10.77 -18.60 2.26
C GLN A 155 11.00 -17.50 3.30
N ASP A 156 10.05 -17.31 4.23
CA ASP A 156 10.18 -16.30 5.29
C ASP A 156 11.36 -16.60 6.23
N ARG A 157 11.58 -17.87 6.59
CA ARG A 157 12.77 -18.26 7.35
C ARG A 157 14.07 -17.98 6.61
N GLN A 158 14.11 -18.24 5.30
CA GLN A 158 15.29 -17.94 4.48
C GLN A 158 15.51 -16.42 4.35
N LEU A 159 14.45 -15.62 4.24
CA LEU A 159 14.53 -14.17 4.25
C LEU A 159 15.13 -13.67 5.57
N ILE A 160 14.60 -14.15 6.70
CA ILE A 160 15.08 -13.81 8.05
C ILE A 160 16.58 -14.11 8.17
N GLU A 161 16.99 -15.32 7.77
CA GLU A 161 18.39 -15.72 7.82
C GLU A 161 19.27 -14.79 6.98
N GLN A 162 18.89 -14.52 5.73
CA GLN A 162 19.63 -13.66 4.83
C GLN A 162 19.80 -12.23 5.39
N PHE A 163 18.74 -11.67 5.95
CA PHE A 163 18.73 -10.30 6.49
C PHE A 163 19.51 -10.19 7.80
N ASN A 164 19.44 -11.20 8.66
CA ASN A 164 20.14 -11.21 9.94
C ASN A 164 21.64 -11.55 9.80
N GLN A 165 22.05 -12.26 8.74
CA GLN A 165 23.46 -12.54 8.47
C GLN A 165 24.22 -11.34 7.87
N GLY A 166 23.51 -10.44 7.19
CA GLY A 166 24.11 -9.30 6.50
C GLY A 166 24.55 -8.17 7.43
N GLY A 167 25.60 -7.43 7.05
CA GLY A 167 25.92 -6.17 7.71
C GLY A 167 24.89 -5.10 7.36
N ASN A 168 23.99 -4.77 8.28
CA ASN A 168 22.99 -3.70 8.10
C ASN A 168 23.65 -2.31 8.27
N LYS A 169 24.32 -1.81 7.23
CA LYS A 169 24.99 -0.49 7.22
C LYS A 169 24.55 0.34 6.04
N ALA A 170 24.15 1.58 6.31
CA ALA A 170 23.57 2.47 5.31
C ALA A 170 24.50 2.71 4.12
N HIS A 171 23.98 2.46 2.93
CA HIS A 171 24.57 2.91 1.67
C HIS A 171 23.53 3.56 0.76
N PHE A 172 22.64 4.39 1.33
CA PHE A 172 21.55 5.00 0.59
C PHE A 172 22.04 5.84 -0.59
N ASN A 173 21.40 5.67 -1.74
CA ASN A 173 21.58 6.47 -2.93
C ASN A 173 20.23 6.61 -3.64
N LEU A 174 19.76 7.83 -3.87
CA LEU A 174 18.44 8.08 -4.44
C LEU A 174 18.22 7.41 -5.81
N LEU A 175 19.27 7.21 -6.61
CA LEU A 175 19.19 6.68 -7.97
C LEU A 175 19.32 5.14 -8.03
N PHE A 176 20.08 4.55 -7.12
CA PHE A 176 20.47 3.13 -7.21
C PHE A 176 20.29 2.31 -5.92
N ARG A 177 20.09 2.95 -4.77
CA ARG A 177 19.97 2.33 -3.45
C ARG A 177 18.95 3.09 -2.60
N ASN A 178 17.72 3.11 -3.08
CA ASN A 178 16.59 3.77 -2.42
C ASN A 178 15.60 2.72 -1.86
N CYS A 179 14.46 3.18 -1.34
CA CYS A 179 13.37 2.31 -0.86
C CYS A 179 12.84 1.37 -1.94
N ALA A 180 12.73 1.84 -3.18
CA ALA A 180 12.23 1.05 -4.28
C ALA A 180 13.23 -0.07 -4.69
N ASN A 181 14.53 0.20 -4.71
CA ASN A 181 15.53 -0.87 -4.93
C ASN A 181 15.58 -1.88 -3.80
N PHE A 182 15.29 -1.44 -2.57
CA PHE A 182 15.16 -2.35 -1.45
C PHE A 182 13.93 -3.26 -1.62
N SER A 183 12.75 -2.69 -1.88
CA SER A 183 11.54 -3.45 -2.13
C SER A 183 11.66 -4.37 -3.35
N GLU A 184 12.33 -3.97 -4.42
CA GLU A 184 12.69 -4.84 -5.55
C GLU A 184 13.47 -6.07 -5.07
N THR A 185 14.47 -5.89 -4.21
CA THR A 185 15.29 -6.99 -3.68
C THR A 185 14.45 -7.99 -2.90
N VAL A 186 13.55 -7.50 -2.05
CA VAL A 186 12.66 -8.35 -1.24
C VAL A 186 11.61 -9.05 -2.10
N MET A 187 10.93 -8.34 -3.00
CA MET A 187 9.92 -8.96 -3.87
C MET A 187 10.53 -9.99 -4.83
N ASN A 188 11.73 -9.71 -5.37
CA ASN A 188 12.44 -10.67 -6.22
C ASN A 188 13.04 -11.85 -5.45
N PHE A 189 13.19 -11.74 -4.13
CA PHE A 189 13.55 -12.90 -3.30
C PHE A 189 12.42 -13.93 -3.29
N TYR A 190 11.17 -13.48 -3.12
CA TYR A 190 10.00 -14.35 -3.13
C TYR A 190 9.61 -14.81 -4.54
N TYR A 191 9.60 -13.88 -5.49
CA TYR A 191 9.21 -14.12 -6.89
C TYR A 191 10.32 -13.64 -7.82
N PRO A 192 11.27 -14.51 -8.18
CA PRO A 192 12.41 -14.14 -9.02
C PRO A 192 11.99 -13.43 -10.31
N HIS A 193 12.60 -12.27 -10.56
CA HIS A 193 12.36 -11.44 -11.74
C HIS A 193 10.96 -10.80 -11.85
N ALA A 194 10.15 -10.83 -10.78
CA ALA A 194 8.86 -10.15 -10.75
C ALA A 194 8.97 -8.63 -10.89
N VAL A 195 10.03 -8.05 -10.35
CA VAL A 195 10.30 -6.62 -10.39
C VAL A 195 11.53 -6.35 -11.24
N HIS A 196 11.38 -5.44 -12.20
CA HIS A 196 12.46 -5.02 -13.08
C HIS A 196 12.46 -3.50 -13.26
N ARG A 197 13.65 -2.92 -13.36
CA ARG A 197 13.84 -1.50 -13.63
C ARG A 197 13.39 -1.17 -15.05
N ASN A 198 12.68 -0.05 -15.21
CA ASN A 198 12.34 0.48 -16.53
C ASN A 198 13.24 1.66 -16.89
N PHE A 199 14.18 1.43 -17.80
CA PHE A 199 15.16 2.45 -18.21
C PHE A 199 14.56 3.59 -19.03
N ILE A 200 13.42 3.36 -19.70
CA ILE A 200 12.81 4.34 -20.59
C ILE A 200 11.92 5.30 -19.80
N VAL A 201 11.10 4.78 -18.90
CA VAL A 201 10.01 5.54 -18.26
C VAL A 201 10.45 6.24 -16.97
N ASP A 202 11.40 5.67 -16.25
CA ASP A 202 11.89 6.24 -14.99
C ASP A 202 13.31 6.80 -15.11
N VAL A 203 13.79 7.01 -16.34
CA VAL A 203 15.14 7.54 -16.63
C VAL A 203 16.23 6.69 -15.93
N GLY A 204 15.99 5.37 -15.85
CA GLY A 204 16.89 4.43 -15.19
C GLY A 204 16.88 4.48 -13.66
N ILE A 205 15.94 5.17 -13.01
CA ILE A 205 15.73 5.11 -11.55
C ILE A 205 14.68 4.05 -11.24
N MET A 206 14.84 3.29 -10.14
CA MET A 206 13.74 2.46 -9.65
C MET A 206 12.77 3.33 -8.83
N THR A 207 11.49 3.36 -9.20
CA THR A 207 10.43 4.09 -8.49
C THR A 207 9.44 3.15 -7.83
N PRO A 208 8.79 3.54 -6.73
CA PRO A 208 7.71 2.75 -6.11
C PRO A 208 6.61 2.34 -7.12
N LYS A 209 6.22 3.27 -7.99
CA LYS A 209 5.24 3.02 -9.06
C LYS A 209 5.69 1.92 -10.02
N GLN A 210 6.97 1.90 -10.40
CA GLN A 210 7.51 0.89 -11.31
C GLN A 210 7.47 -0.51 -10.69
N ILE A 211 7.70 -0.65 -9.38
CA ILE A 211 7.57 -1.94 -8.70
C ILE A 211 6.14 -2.45 -8.80
N ALA A 212 5.16 -1.61 -8.41
CA ALA A 212 3.74 -1.99 -8.48
C ALA A 212 3.32 -2.37 -9.91
N ARG A 213 3.75 -1.60 -10.92
CA ARG A 213 3.50 -1.92 -12.34
C ARG A 213 4.13 -3.25 -12.76
N SER A 214 5.35 -3.54 -12.30
CA SER A 214 6.03 -4.79 -12.59
C SER A 214 5.32 -5.98 -11.95
N LEU A 215 4.90 -5.89 -10.68
CA LEU A 215 4.14 -6.94 -10.00
C LEU A 215 2.81 -7.23 -10.72
N VAL A 216 2.01 -6.19 -10.98
CA VAL A 216 0.74 -6.32 -11.75
C VAL A 216 0.97 -6.93 -13.14
N LYS A 217 2.10 -6.63 -13.77
CA LYS A 217 2.44 -7.23 -15.06
C LYS A 217 2.86 -8.68 -14.92
N TYR A 218 3.63 -9.02 -13.90
CA TYR A 218 4.14 -10.36 -13.65
C TYR A 218 2.99 -11.32 -13.32
N ASP A 219 2.10 -10.93 -12.41
CA ASP A 219 0.91 -11.68 -11.99
C ASP A 219 0.01 -12.08 -13.18
N ARG A 220 -0.22 -11.18 -14.13
CA ARG A 220 -0.97 -11.48 -15.37
C ARG A 220 -0.39 -12.59 -16.25
N HIS A 221 0.85 -12.99 -16.01
CA HIS A 221 1.54 -14.06 -16.73
C HIS A 221 1.89 -15.26 -15.83
N HIS A 222 1.62 -15.17 -14.53
CA HIS A 222 2.03 -16.13 -13.50
C HIS A 222 0.88 -16.28 -12.50
N ASP A 223 -0.13 -17.06 -12.86
CA ASP A 223 -1.34 -17.28 -12.06
C ASP A 223 -1.02 -17.87 -10.67
N GLU A 224 0.17 -18.47 -10.49
CA GLU A 224 0.64 -18.99 -9.21
C GLU A 224 0.91 -17.91 -8.15
N MET A 225 1.06 -16.64 -8.55
CA MET A 225 1.32 -15.53 -7.62
C MET A 225 0.07 -15.15 -6.81
N ASP A 226 -1.13 -15.39 -7.37
CA ASP A 226 -2.45 -15.04 -6.80
C ASP A 226 -2.44 -13.65 -6.14
N MET A 227 -1.95 -12.63 -6.87
CA MET A 227 -1.72 -11.32 -6.27
C MET A 227 -3.04 -10.62 -5.92
N ARG A 228 -3.10 -10.05 -4.72
CA ARG A 228 -4.25 -9.30 -4.22
C ARG A 228 -3.89 -7.85 -3.99
N THR A 229 -4.90 -6.99 -4.11
CA THR A 229 -4.72 -5.56 -3.84
C THR A 229 -5.61 -5.12 -2.69
N PHE A 230 -5.05 -4.37 -1.75
CA PHE A 230 -5.78 -3.73 -0.68
C PHE A 230 -5.39 -2.25 -0.55
N VAL A 231 -6.19 -1.49 0.19
CA VAL A 231 -5.94 -0.07 0.47
C VAL A 231 -5.98 0.20 1.96
N ILE A 232 -4.94 0.84 2.48
CA ILE A 232 -4.94 1.42 3.82
C ILE A 232 -5.32 2.89 3.65
N PRO A 233 -6.50 3.31 4.14
CA PRO A 233 -6.95 4.68 3.99
C PRO A 233 -6.10 5.61 4.86
N GLN A 234 -5.82 6.81 4.34
CA GLN A 234 -5.27 7.86 5.18
C GLN A 234 -6.32 8.27 6.23
N VAL A 235 -5.93 8.27 7.50
CA VAL A 235 -6.77 8.61 8.66
C VAL A 235 -7.50 9.95 8.40
N PRO A 236 -8.82 10.02 8.61
CA PRO A 236 -9.57 11.24 8.34
C PRO A 236 -9.26 12.32 9.39
N GLY A 237 -9.57 13.58 9.07
CA GLY A 237 -9.40 14.69 10.02
C GLY A 237 -8.87 15.95 9.35
N SER A 238 -8.06 16.71 10.08
CA SER A 238 -7.53 18.02 9.65
C SER A 238 -6.15 17.96 8.98
N ILE A 239 -5.60 16.75 8.83
CA ILE A 239 -4.31 16.54 8.16
C ILE A 239 -4.48 16.69 6.63
N PRO A 240 -3.56 17.37 5.92
CA PRO A 240 -3.59 17.48 4.47
C PRO A 240 -3.63 16.11 3.78
N ARG A 241 -4.44 15.98 2.73
CA ARG A 241 -4.56 14.72 1.99
C ARG A 241 -3.36 14.49 1.07
N SER A 242 -2.95 13.23 0.96
CA SER A 242 -1.93 12.80 0.00
C SER A 242 -2.40 12.94 -1.45
N LYS A 243 -1.44 12.82 -2.38
CA LYS A 243 -1.66 12.88 -3.83
C LYS A 243 -1.28 11.55 -4.45
N SER A 244 -1.87 11.22 -5.61
CA SER A 244 -1.54 10.01 -6.36
C SER A 244 -0.03 9.89 -6.63
N VAL A 245 0.48 8.65 -6.63
CA VAL A 245 1.87 8.36 -6.99
C VAL A 245 2.10 8.60 -8.49
N ASP A 246 3.10 9.42 -8.81
CA ASP A 246 3.51 9.69 -10.19
C ASP A 246 4.90 9.06 -10.48
N GLY A 247 5.10 8.57 -11.70
CA GLY A 247 6.44 8.15 -12.17
C GLY A 247 7.34 9.34 -12.49
N VAL A 248 8.64 9.16 -12.73
CA VAL A 248 9.57 10.30 -12.95
C VAL A 248 9.16 11.16 -14.14
N ILE A 249 8.90 10.56 -15.31
CA ILE A 249 8.47 11.30 -16.50
C ILE A 249 7.11 11.98 -16.29
N GLU A 250 6.15 11.30 -15.66
CA GLU A 250 4.83 11.87 -15.36
C GLU A 250 4.95 13.12 -14.46
N SER A 251 5.84 13.05 -13.47
CA SER A 251 6.16 14.16 -12.57
C SER A 251 6.74 15.37 -13.30
N LEU A 252 7.66 15.11 -14.22
CA LEU A 252 8.29 16.14 -15.06
C LEU A 252 7.27 16.79 -15.99
N VAL A 253 6.42 15.98 -16.63
CA VAL A 253 5.38 16.45 -17.57
C VAL A 253 4.28 17.24 -16.83
N LYS A 254 3.83 16.78 -15.65
CA LYS A 254 2.80 17.47 -14.85
C LYS A 254 3.33 18.74 -14.19
N SER A 255 4.64 18.86 -13.95
CA SER A 255 5.22 20.04 -13.33
C SER A 255 5.41 21.19 -14.31
N LYS A 256 4.51 22.18 -14.25
CA LYS A 256 4.63 23.44 -15.02
C LYS A 256 5.99 24.13 -14.84
N LYS A 257 6.58 24.01 -13.64
CA LYS A 257 7.89 24.60 -13.31
C LYS A 257 9.03 24.00 -14.13
N TYR A 258 8.94 22.72 -14.50
CA TYR A 258 10.01 22.02 -15.25
C TYR A 258 9.68 21.89 -16.73
N VAL A 259 8.43 21.58 -17.08
CA VAL A 259 8.05 21.36 -18.48
C VAL A 259 8.06 22.64 -19.32
N LEU A 260 7.73 23.80 -18.75
CA LEU A 260 7.69 25.06 -19.51
C LEU A 260 9.10 25.55 -19.92
N PRO A 261 10.09 25.66 -18.99
CA PRO A 261 11.46 25.95 -19.40
C PRO A 261 12.03 24.91 -20.37
N LEU A 262 11.73 23.63 -20.14
CA LEU A 262 12.23 22.55 -21.00
C LEU A 262 11.63 22.61 -22.40
N ALA A 263 10.33 22.92 -22.54
CA ALA A 263 9.68 23.09 -23.84
C ALA A 263 10.21 24.31 -24.61
N LEU A 264 10.59 25.37 -23.89
CA LEU A 264 11.22 26.57 -24.46
C LEU A 264 12.65 26.31 -24.94
N LEU A 265 13.47 25.66 -24.10
CA LEU A 265 14.90 25.46 -24.39
C LEU A 265 15.17 24.23 -25.27
N HIS A 266 14.38 23.17 -25.09
CA HIS A 266 14.54 21.87 -25.75
C HIS A 266 13.19 21.27 -26.16
N PRO A 267 12.52 21.84 -27.17
CA PRO A 267 11.15 21.44 -27.57
C PRO A 267 11.05 19.97 -28.00
N VAL A 268 12.09 19.43 -28.66
CA VAL A 268 12.12 18.01 -29.06
C VAL A 268 12.14 17.10 -27.82
N VAL A 269 12.97 17.41 -26.82
CA VAL A 269 13.06 16.64 -25.57
C VAL A 269 11.73 16.69 -24.81
N ALA A 270 11.12 17.87 -24.69
CA ALA A 270 9.81 18.02 -24.06
C ALA A 270 8.73 17.23 -24.82
N GLY A 271 8.70 17.30 -26.15
CA GLY A 271 7.79 16.54 -26.99
C GLY A 271 7.94 15.02 -26.83
N SER A 272 9.19 14.53 -26.79
CA SER A 272 9.48 13.10 -26.54
C SER A 272 9.01 12.64 -25.15
N LEU A 273 9.21 13.45 -24.10
CA LEU A 273 8.73 13.14 -22.75
C LEU A 273 7.19 13.09 -22.67
N VAL A 274 6.50 14.01 -23.35
CA VAL A 274 5.03 14.01 -23.44
C VAL A 274 4.54 12.80 -24.21
N ALA A 275 5.17 12.45 -25.35
CA ALA A 275 4.82 11.26 -26.12
C ALA A 275 5.04 9.98 -25.29
N ALA A 276 6.16 9.88 -24.57
CA ALA A 276 6.43 8.77 -23.66
C ALA A 276 5.38 8.66 -22.53
N TYR A 277 4.95 9.78 -21.94
CA TYR A 277 3.88 9.81 -20.94
C TYR A 277 2.54 9.32 -21.51
N ILE A 278 2.19 9.70 -22.75
CA ILE A 278 0.94 9.25 -23.39
C ILE A 278 0.99 7.74 -23.65
N VAL A 279 2.13 7.20 -24.09
CA VAL A 279 2.32 5.77 -24.37
C VAL A 279 2.35 4.93 -23.08
N ASP A 280 3.01 5.42 -22.03
CA ASP A 280 3.18 4.68 -20.78
C ASP A 280 1.89 4.58 -19.94
N GLY A 281 0.92 5.46 -20.20
CA GLY A 281 -0.39 5.44 -19.56
C GLY A 281 -0.38 5.84 -18.09
N ARG A 282 -1.58 6.09 -17.55
CA ARG A 282 -1.76 6.35 -16.11
C ARG A 282 -1.83 5.04 -15.35
N PHE A 283 -1.15 4.97 -14.21
CA PHE A 283 -1.35 3.87 -13.28
C PHE A 283 -2.68 4.09 -12.57
N HIS A 284 -3.60 3.15 -12.78
CA HIS A 284 -4.87 3.13 -12.08
C HIS A 284 -4.76 2.02 -11.03
N THR A 285 -4.92 2.40 -9.78
CA THR A 285 -5.02 1.46 -8.67
C THR A 285 -6.32 0.68 -8.79
N ASP A 286 -6.32 -0.58 -8.33
CA ASP A 286 -7.47 -1.47 -8.50
C ASP A 286 -8.72 -0.87 -7.83
N PRO A 287 -9.79 -0.57 -8.58
CA PRO A 287 -11.03 -0.04 -8.01
C PRO A 287 -11.75 -1.06 -7.11
N LYS A 288 -11.35 -2.35 -7.14
CA LYS A 288 -11.89 -3.41 -6.29
C LYS A 288 -11.02 -3.72 -5.07
N ALA A 289 -9.96 -2.94 -4.83
CA ALA A 289 -9.09 -3.15 -3.69
C ALA A 289 -9.88 -3.14 -2.37
N VAL A 290 -9.69 -4.18 -1.56
CA VAL A 290 -10.33 -4.30 -0.25
C VAL A 290 -9.74 -3.26 0.70
N VAL A 291 -10.57 -2.67 1.56
CA VAL A 291 -10.07 -1.75 2.59
C VAL A 291 -9.45 -2.56 3.71
N TYR A 292 -8.20 -2.27 4.05
CA TYR A 292 -7.53 -2.90 5.18
C TYR A 292 -8.19 -2.47 6.50
N GLU A 293 -8.50 -3.45 7.33
CA GLU A 293 -9.08 -3.27 8.66
C GLU A 293 -8.07 -3.73 9.73
N PRO A 294 -7.61 -2.84 10.61
CA PRO A 294 -6.58 -3.17 11.59
C PRO A 294 -6.97 -4.27 12.59
N GLU A 295 -8.26 -4.44 12.90
CA GLU A 295 -8.75 -5.43 13.88
C GLU A 295 -8.79 -6.86 13.32
N SER A 296 -9.12 -7.00 12.03
CA SER A 296 -9.19 -8.29 11.33
C SER A 296 -7.89 -8.66 10.62
N GLY A 297 -6.99 -7.68 10.38
CA GLY A 297 -5.73 -7.91 9.68
C GLY A 297 -5.93 -8.22 8.20
N LEU A 298 -4.91 -8.81 7.57
CA LEU A 298 -5.08 -9.50 6.29
C LEU A 298 -5.42 -10.95 6.64
N ASP A 299 -6.69 -11.32 6.65
CA ASP A 299 -7.11 -12.66 7.02
C ASP A 299 -6.63 -13.67 5.95
N PRO A 300 -5.61 -14.52 6.22
CA PRO A 300 -4.99 -15.35 5.19
C PRO A 300 -5.91 -16.49 4.70
N GLY A 301 -6.96 -16.80 5.47
CA GLY A 301 -7.83 -17.96 5.27
C GLY A 301 -9.15 -17.65 4.56
N GLU A 302 -9.84 -16.59 4.96
CA GLU A 302 -11.25 -16.42 4.55
C GLU A 302 -11.44 -16.02 3.08
N SER A 303 -10.39 -15.46 2.47
CA SER A 303 -10.44 -14.91 1.10
C SER A 303 -9.77 -15.80 0.04
N ARG A 304 -9.08 -16.89 0.41
CA ARG A 304 -8.52 -17.88 -0.55
C ARG A 304 -9.53 -18.99 -0.91
N GLU A 305 -10.52 -19.23 -0.06
CA GLU A 305 -11.49 -20.31 -0.26
C GLU A 305 -12.69 -19.90 -1.14
N THR A 306 -12.86 -18.60 -1.43
CA THR A 306 -14.03 -18.06 -2.15
C THR A 306 -13.86 -17.87 -3.66
N ALA A 307 -12.77 -18.36 -4.29
CA ALA A 307 -12.71 -18.39 -5.75
C ALA A 307 -13.75 -19.39 -6.28
N PRO A 308 -14.83 -18.95 -6.96
CA PRO A 308 -15.76 -19.88 -7.57
C PRO A 308 -15.01 -20.55 -8.72
N GLY A 309 -14.92 -21.88 -8.66
CA GLY A 309 -14.30 -22.69 -9.70
C GLY A 309 -14.73 -22.23 -11.09
N ALA A 310 -13.74 -21.87 -11.91
CA ALA A 310 -13.92 -21.56 -13.31
C ALA A 310 -14.54 -22.77 -14.01
N SER A 311 -15.86 -22.80 -14.09
CA SER A 311 -16.59 -23.68 -15.00
C SER A 311 -16.64 -22.99 -16.36
N HIS A 312 -15.77 -23.42 -17.25
CA HIS A 312 -15.82 -23.06 -18.67
C HIS A 312 -17.18 -23.45 -19.28
N PRO A 313 -17.90 -22.55 -19.96
CA PRO A 313 -18.91 -22.95 -20.93
C PRO A 313 -18.20 -23.33 -22.23
N SER A 314 -18.29 -24.62 -22.56
CA SER A 314 -17.93 -25.17 -23.86
C SER A 314 -18.61 -24.40 -24.99
N ALA A 315 -17.83 -24.10 -26.03
CA ALA A 315 -18.32 -23.58 -27.29
C ALA A 315 -19.43 -24.48 -27.87
N GLY A 316 -20.54 -23.87 -28.25
CA GLY A 316 -21.65 -24.49 -28.97
C GLY A 316 -22.18 -23.52 -30.03
N THR A 317 -21.69 -23.70 -31.25
CA THR A 317 -22.23 -23.15 -32.50
C THR A 317 -23.73 -23.44 -32.66
N GLY A 318 -24.51 -22.44 -33.06
CA GLY A 318 -25.90 -22.66 -33.50
C GLY A 318 -26.62 -21.36 -33.88
N GLN A 319 -26.70 -21.10 -35.18
CA GLN A 319 -27.52 -20.07 -35.83
C GLN A 319 -29.02 -20.24 -35.51
N GLY A 320 -29.77 -19.14 -35.48
CA GLY A 320 -31.24 -19.18 -35.57
C GLY A 320 -31.89 -17.82 -35.34
N MET A 321 -32.47 -17.26 -36.40
CA MET A 321 -33.18 -15.99 -36.45
C MET A 321 -34.66 -16.09 -35.96
N VAL A 322 -35.26 -14.90 -35.74
CA VAL A 322 -36.67 -14.49 -36.02
C VAL A 322 -37.68 -14.35 -34.84
N GLU A 323 -38.35 -13.16 -34.85
CA GLU A 323 -39.67 -12.71 -34.32
C GLU A 323 -39.94 -12.65 -32.80
N SER A 324 -40.22 -11.47 -32.22
CA SER A 324 -41.41 -10.59 -32.32
C SER A 324 -42.66 -11.15 -31.63
N SER A 325 -43.04 -10.54 -30.49
CA SER A 325 -44.39 -9.99 -30.28
C SER A 325 -44.54 -9.39 -28.88
N ALA A 326 -45.14 -8.21 -28.85
CA ALA A 326 -45.60 -7.47 -27.69
C ALA A 326 -46.75 -8.21 -26.98
N THR A 327 -47.01 -7.89 -25.70
CA THR A 327 -48.33 -7.46 -25.19
C THR A 327 -48.21 -7.01 -23.72
N ALA A 328 -48.75 -5.83 -23.43
CA ALA A 328 -49.20 -5.36 -22.12
C ALA A 328 -50.52 -4.59 -22.35
N PRO A 329 -51.28 -4.17 -21.32
CA PRO A 329 -51.71 -4.80 -20.07
C PRO A 329 -53.27 -4.86 -20.04
N PRO A 330 -53.94 -4.93 -18.87
CA PRO A 330 -54.53 -3.67 -18.40
C PRO A 330 -54.57 -3.45 -16.87
N ASP A 331 -54.79 -2.18 -16.56
CA ASP A 331 -55.08 -1.52 -15.28
C ASP A 331 -56.23 -2.14 -14.46
N THR A 332 -56.21 -1.86 -13.16
CA THR A 332 -57.34 -1.16 -12.52
C THR A 332 -56.88 -0.38 -11.29
N SER A 333 -57.34 0.87 -11.26
CA SER A 333 -57.30 1.93 -10.24
C SER A 333 -57.83 1.47 -8.87
N THR A 334 -57.67 2.21 -7.76
CA THR A 334 -58.47 3.40 -7.42
C THR A 334 -57.99 4.00 -6.08
N GLU A 335 -57.63 5.29 -6.08
CA GLU A 335 -58.01 6.42 -5.18
C GLU A 335 -58.24 6.17 -3.66
N SER A 336 -58.02 7.10 -2.71
CA SER A 336 -57.79 8.56 -2.73
C SER A 336 -57.42 9.06 -1.31
N ASN A 337 -56.81 10.27 -1.27
CA ASN A 337 -56.98 11.41 -0.34
C ASN A 337 -57.01 11.21 1.19
N GLY A 338 -56.43 12.08 2.00
CA GLY A 338 -55.80 13.39 1.77
C GLY A 338 -55.64 14.19 3.07
N GLN A 339 -54.87 15.28 2.98
CA GLN A 339 -54.89 16.54 3.79
C GLN A 339 -54.73 16.45 5.32
N GLY A 340 -53.95 17.29 6.02
CA GLY A 340 -53.18 18.46 5.65
C GLY A 340 -52.75 19.28 6.88
N SER A 341 -51.95 20.33 6.60
CA SER A 341 -51.81 21.61 7.32
C SER A 341 -51.29 21.65 8.78
N GLY A 342 -50.36 22.59 9.06
CA GLY A 342 -50.30 23.21 10.39
C GLY A 342 -48.95 23.72 10.90
N VAL A 343 -48.59 24.94 10.49
CA VAL A 343 -47.52 25.85 10.99
C VAL A 343 -47.46 26.03 12.51
N ARG A 344 -46.25 26.17 13.12
CA ARG A 344 -45.95 27.24 14.10
C ARG A 344 -44.45 27.50 14.33
N VAL A 345 -44.06 28.75 14.08
CA VAL A 345 -42.83 29.44 14.50
C VAL A 345 -42.93 29.89 15.95
N MET A 346 -41.86 29.79 16.76
CA MET A 346 -41.58 30.75 17.84
C MET A 346 -40.08 30.96 18.04
N ARG A 347 -39.69 32.25 17.97
CA ARG A 347 -38.48 32.87 18.50
C ARG A 347 -38.67 33.19 19.98
N THR A 348 -37.64 32.98 20.78
CA THR A 348 -37.19 33.77 21.96
C THR A 348 -35.71 33.39 22.16
N GLY A 349 -34.73 34.21 22.55
CA GLY A 349 -34.61 35.59 22.99
C GLY A 349 -33.26 35.68 23.73
N SER A 350 -32.39 36.61 23.34
CA SER A 350 -31.10 36.90 24.01
C SER A 350 -31.28 37.67 25.33
N ARG A 351 -30.38 37.37 26.29
CA ARG A 351 -29.71 38.19 27.34
C ARG A 351 -29.24 37.19 28.41
N GLU A 352 -28.00 37.18 28.90
CA GLU A 352 -27.03 38.26 29.20
C GLU A 352 -25.62 37.98 28.67
#